data_AF-W2T7Z7-F1
#
_entry.id   AF-W2T7Z7-F1
#
_cell.length_a   1.000
_cell.length_b   1.000
_cell.length_c   1.000
_cell.angle_alpha   90.00
_cell.angle_beta   90.00
_cell.angle_gamma   90.00
#
_symmetry.space_group_name_H-M   'P 1'
#
loop_
_entity.id
_entity.type
_entity.pdbx_description
1 polymer ?
#
loop_
_entity_poly.entity_id
_entity_poly.type
_entity_poly.pdbx_seq_one_letter_code
_entity_poly.pdbx_strand_id
1 'polypeptide(L)'
;MKQAESLYHQVVIDRIITQEMISDLEKYTKCLDSSIIQFHTDKMAAINRILDDLWRKVYGGTDIQTIRIKSECAATSDKRKAYDYRVVMVLRNGVELDMRDRCSAGQKMLACILIRISLADVFGGMCSIIALDEPTTNLDSMK
;
A
#
# COMPACT_ATOMS: atom_id res chain seq x y z
N MET A 1 27.07 -56.50 -2.30
CA MET A 1 27.91 -55.33 -1.98
C MET A 1 27.77 -54.21 -3.01
N LYS A 2 28.06 -54.43 -4.32
CA LYS A 2 27.96 -53.36 -5.34
C LYS A 2 26.62 -52.61 -5.43
N GLN A 3 25.48 -53.31 -5.28
CA GLN A 3 24.17 -52.66 -5.25
C GLN A 3 23.96 -51.76 -4.02
N ALA A 4 24.47 -52.16 -2.84
CA ALA A 4 24.33 -51.38 -1.61
C ALA A 4 25.15 -50.08 -1.68
N GLU A 5 26.33 -50.14 -2.30
CA GLU A 5 27.19 -48.97 -2.51
C GLU A 5 26.58 -47.97 -3.51
N SER A 6 25.99 -48.47 -4.59
CA SER A 6 25.26 -47.64 -5.56
C SER A 6 24.03 -46.97 -4.92
N LEU A 7 23.25 -47.71 -4.12
CA LEU A 7 22.10 -47.14 -3.41
C LEU A 7 22.53 -46.08 -2.40
N TYR A 8 23.61 -46.34 -1.66
CA TYR A 8 24.15 -45.37 -0.70
C TYR A 8 24.55 -44.07 -1.38
N HIS A 9 25.28 -44.13 -2.51
CA HIS A 9 25.63 -42.94 -3.29
C HIS A 9 24.41 -42.15 -3.74
N GLN A 10 23.39 -42.83 -4.26
CA GLN A 10 22.17 -42.18 -4.73
C GLN A 10 21.45 -41.45 -3.58
N VAL A 11 21.27 -42.12 -2.43
CA VAL A 11 20.60 -41.52 -1.26
C VAL A 11 21.40 -40.32 -0.72
N VAL A 12 22.72 -40.38 -0.73
CA VAL A 12 23.57 -39.25 -0.30
C VAL A 12 23.40 -38.06 -1.23
N ILE A 13 23.40 -38.29 -2.55
CA ILE A 13 23.17 -37.25 -3.56
C ILE A 13 21.78 -36.63 -3.35
N ASP A 14 20.74 -37.44 -3.24
CA ASP A 14 19.36 -36.97 -3.05
C ASP A 14 19.21 -36.16 -1.76
N ARG A 15 19.87 -36.60 -0.68
CA ARG A 15 19.89 -35.87 0.60
C ARG A 15 20.54 -34.49 0.45
N ILE A 16 21.70 -34.41 -0.20
CA ILE A 16 22.41 -33.14 -0.41
C ILE A 16 21.56 -32.19 -1.25
N ILE A 17 21.02 -32.69 -2.36
CA ILE A 17 20.15 -31.91 -3.25
C ILE A 17 18.93 -31.39 -2.49
N THR A 18 18.26 -32.25 -1.71
CA THR A 18 17.09 -31.85 -0.92
C THR A 18 17.45 -30.78 0.11
N GLN A 19 18.61 -30.87 0.75
CA GLN A 19 19.07 -29.89 1.73
C GLN A 19 19.33 -28.51 1.09
N GLU A 20 19.97 -28.49 -0.08
CA GLU A 20 20.18 -27.25 -0.84
C GLU A 20 18.86 -26.65 -1.33
N MET A 21 17.93 -27.49 -1.82
CA MET A 21 16.59 -27.04 -2.22
C MET A 21 15.82 -26.40 -1.06
N ILE A 22 15.91 -26.96 0.15
CA ILE A 22 15.30 -26.35 1.34
C ILE A 22 15.92 -24.98 1.61
N SER A 23 17.25 -24.86 1.56
CA SER A 23 17.95 -23.57 1.77
C SER A 23 17.51 -22.52 0.76
N ASP A 24 17.36 -22.89 -0.51
CA ASP A 24 16.94 -21.96 -1.56
C ASP A 24 15.48 -21.53 -1.39
N LEU A 25 14.57 -22.45 -1.03
CA LEU A 25 13.18 -22.10 -0.73
C LEU A 25 13.07 -21.13 0.46
N GLU A 26 13.90 -21.28 1.49
CA GLU A 26 13.95 -20.33 2.61
C GLU A 26 14.43 -18.94 2.17
N LYS A 27 15.45 -18.87 1.30
CA LYS A 27 15.94 -17.60 0.74
C LYS A 27 14.87 -16.92 -0.10
N TYR A 28 14.20 -17.67 -0.98
CA TYR A 28 13.14 -17.14 -1.83
C TYR A 28 11.95 -16.64 -1.02
N THR A 29 11.54 -17.36 0.03
CA THR A 29 10.46 -16.93 0.92
C THR A 29 10.80 -15.58 1.57
N LYS A 30 12.01 -15.44 2.13
CA LYS A 30 12.46 -14.17 2.75
C LYS A 30 12.55 -13.02 1.74
N CYS A 31 13.05 -13.30 0.54
CA CYS A 31 13.18 -12.32 -0.53
C CYS A 31 11.80 -11.84 -1.00
N LEU A 32 10.86 -12.76 -1.18
CA LEU A 32 9.49 -12.47 -1.59
C LEU A 32 8.79 -11.60 -0.53
N ASP A 33 8.87 -11.97 0.75
CA ASP A 33 8.29 -11.19 1.85
C ASP A 33 8.84 -9.75 1.88
N SER A 34 10.16 -9.62 1.72
CA SER A 34 10.82 -8.30 1.68
C SER A 34 10.37 -7.48 0.47
N SER A 35 10.23 -8.11 -0.70
CA SER A 35 9.79 -7.47 -1.93
C SER A 35 8.35 -6.99 -1.84
N ILE A 36 7.47 -7.74 -1.19
CA ILE A 36 6.06 -7.36 -0.97
C ILE A 36 5.98 -6.10 -0.08
N ILE A 37 6.75 -6.05 1.01
CA ILE A 37 6.79 -4.89 1.92
C ILE A 37 7.32 -3.65 1.20
N GLN A 38 8.39 -3.82 0.41
CA GLN A 38 8.97 -2.73 -0.36
C GLN A 38 7.97 -2.20 -1.39
N PHE A 39 7.34 -3.08 -2.16
CA PHE A 39 6.33 -2.71 -3.14
C PHE A 39 5.17 -1.94 -2.48
N HIS A 40 4.68 -2.41 -1.33
CA HIS A 40 3.62 -1.71 -0.60
C HIS A 40 4.06 -0.30 -0.16
N THR A 41 5.25 -0.18 0.42
CA THR A 41 5.83 1.10 0.88
C THR A 41 5.95 2.09 -0.28
N ASP A 42 6.49 1.64 -1.41
CA ASP A 42 6.67 2.47 -2.61
C ASP A 42 5.33 2.91 -3.19
N LYS A 43 4.32 2.02 -3.22
CA LYS A 43 2.99 2.36 -3.69
C LYS A 43 2.27 3.34 -2.78
N MET A 44 2.37 3.19 -1.45
CA MET A 44 1.81 4.17 -0.51
C MET A 44 2.48 5.54 -0.64
N ALA A 45 3.80 5.58 -0.83
CA ALA A 45 4.51 6.83 -1.08
C ALA A 45 4.06 7.51 -2.38
N ALA A 46 3.91 6.74 -3.46
CA ALA A 46 3.42 7.24 -4.74
C ALA A 46 1.99 7.81 -4.65
N ILE A 47 1.08 7.10 -3.97
CA ILE A 47 -0.30 7.56 -3.74
C ILE A 47 -0.30 8.86 -2.97
N ASN A 48 0.45 8.94 -1.87
CA ASN A 48 0.50 10.14 -1.03
C ASN A 48 1.09 11.36 -1.74
N ARG A 49 2.02 11.14 -2.69
CA ARG A 49 2.56 12.22 -3.52
C ARG A 49 1.50 12.81 -4.45
N ILE A 50 0.80 11.95 -5.20
CA ILE A 50 -0.26 12.39 -6.11
C ILE A 50 -1.41 13.03 -5.33
N LEU A 51 -1.75 12.46 -4.17
CA LEU A 51 -2.81 12.96 -3.31
C LEU A 51 -2.49 14.36 -2.76
N ASP A 52 -1.24 14.63 -2.34
CA ASP A 52 -0.79 15.96 -1.91
C ASP A 52 -0.92 16.98 -3.04
N ASP A 53 -0.46 16.62 -4.25
CA ASP A 53 -0.54 17.49 -5.42
C ASP A 53 -2.00 17.80 -5.81
N LEU A 54 -2.87 16.79 -5.82
CA LEU A 54 -4.30 16.95 -6.13
C LEU A 54 -5.03 17.78 -5.08
N TRP A 55 -4.77 17.51 -3.79
CA TRP A 55 -5.42 18.23 -2.70
C TRP A 55 -5.12 19.73 -2.78
N ARG A 56 -3.85 20.10 -2.94
CA ARG A 56 -3.42 21.50 -3.05
C ARG A 56 -3.99 22.23 -4.26
N LYS A 57 -4.29 21.50 -5.35
CA LYS A 57 -4.86 22.08 -6.57
C LYS A 57 -6.36 22.32 -6.45
N VAL A 58 -7.10 21.44 -5.76
CA VAL A 58 -8.57 21.44 -5.78
C VAL A 58 -9.16 22.01 -4.49
N TYR A 59 -8.49 21.84 -3.34
CA TYR A 59 -8.99 22.36 -2.08
C TYR A 59 -8.67 23.84 -1.91
N GLY A 60 -9.71 24.68 -1.93
CA GLY A 60 -9.60 26.14 -1.76
C GLY A 60 -9.56 26.62 -0.30
N GLY A 61 -9.75 25.73 0.68
CA GLY A 61 -9.76 26.09 2.10
C GLY A 61 -8.36 26.33 2.67
N THR A 62 -8.26 27.15 3.72
CA THR A 62 -6.97 27.51 4.37
C THR A 62 -6.64 26.68 5.61
N ASP A 63 -7.58 25.86 6.07
CA ASP A 63 -7.53 25.05 7.28
C ASP A 63 -6.70 23.78 7.10
N ILE A 64 -6.87 23.06 5.98
CA ILE A 64 -6.17 21.81 5.68
C ILE A 64 -5.15 22.02 4.57
N GLN A 65 -3.87 21.81 4.89
CA GLN A 65 -2.78 21.96 3.93
C GLN A 65 -2.71 20.78 2.96
N THR A 66 -2.85 19.56 3.46
CA THR A 66 -2.77 18.33 2.68
C THR A 66 -3.41 17.16 3.42
N ILE A 67 -3.66 16.07 2.71
CA ILE A 67 -4.15 14.80 3.26
C ILE A 67 -3.23 13.65 2.84
N ARG A 68 -3.14 12.62 3.68
CA ARG A 68 -2.30 11.44 3.44
C ARG A 68 -2.98 10.18 3.96
N ILE A 69 -2.68 9.06 3.33
CA ILE A 69 -3.01 7.73 3.84
C ILE A 69 -1.81 7.21 4.62
N LYS A 70 -2.01 6.88 5.89
CA LYS A 70 -1.04 6.15 6.70
C LYS A 70 -1.41 4.68 6.73
N SER A 71 -0.38 3.85 6.62
CA SER A 71 -0.46 2.40 6.74
C SER A 71 0.49 1.96 7.85
N GLU A 72 -0.04 1.40 8.92
CA GLU A 72 0.73 0.90 10.07
C GLU A 72 0.63 -0.63 10.09
N CYS A 73 1.75 -1.32 10.29
CA CYS A 73 1.74 -2.78 10.40
C CYS A 73 1.09 -3.15 11.73
N ALA A 74 -0.04 -3.86 11.69
CA ALA A 74 -0.66 -4.38 12.89
C ALA A 74 0.30 -5.38 13.55
N ALA A 75 0.44 -5.28 14.87
CA ALA A 75 1.27 -6.18 15.66
C ALA A 75 0.57 -7.54 15.82
N THR A 76 0.42 -8.28 14.72
CA THR A 76 -0.15 -9.63 14.73
C THR A 76 0.96 -10.66 14.49
N SER A 77 0.97 -11.72 15.30
CA SER A 77 1.89 -12.86 15.20
C SER A 77 1.66 -13.75 13.97
N ASP A 78 0.70 -13.40 13.12
CA ASP A 78 0.31 -14.20 11.96
C ASP A 78 1.24 -14.00 10.77
N LYS A 79 1.42 -15.08 10.00
CA LYS A 79 2.20 -15.10 8.74
C LYS A 79 1.70 -14.09 7.69
N ARG A 80 0.50 -13.52 7.87
CA ARG A 80 -0.07 -12.50 7.00
C ARG A 80 0.01 -11.15 7.72
N LYS A 81 0.89 -10.26 7.23
CA LYS A 81 1.00 -8.90 7.75
C LYS A 81 -0.31 -8.16 7.52
N ALA A 82 -1.05 -7.88 8.59
CA ALA A 82 -2.20 -7.00 8.56
C ALA A 82 -1.73 -5.55 8.63
N TYR A 83 -2.39 -4.67 7.88
CA TYR A 83 -2.09 -3.23 7.87
C TYR A 83 -3.34 -2.46 8.29
N ASP A 84 -3.17 -1.56 9.24
CA ASP A 84 -4.17 -0.60 9.65
C ASP A 84 -4.02 0.68 8.83
N TYR A 85 -5.09 1.08 8.17
CA TYR A 85 -5.10 2.27 7.31
C TYR A 85 -5.93 3.37 7.94
N ARG A 86 -5.41 4.59 7.91
CA ARG A 86 -6.13 5.80 8.29
C ARG A 86 -5.80 6.94 7.35
N VAL A 87 -6.78 7.82 7.15
CA VAL A 87 -6.58 9.05 6.39
C VAL A 87 -6.32 10.16 7.38
N VAL A 88 -5.19 10.85 7.22
CA VAL A 88 -4.79 11.96 8.07
C VAL A 88 -4.78 13.25 7.28
N MET A 89 -5.13 14.35 7.93
CA MET A 89 -4.98 15.70 7.41
C MET A 89 -3.84 16.40 8.13
N VAL A 90 -3.10 17.23 7.41
CA VAL A 90 -2.06 18.09 7.96
C VAL A 90 -2.56 19.52 7.92
N LEU A 91 -2.63 20.15 9.09
CA LEU A 91 -3.00 21.55 9.23
C LEU A 91 -1.84 22.47 8.86
N ARG A 92 -2.12 23.76 8.62
CA ARG A 92 -1.10 24.77 8.26
C ARG A 92 0.05 24.91 9.26
N ASN A 93 -0.20 24.63 10.53
CA ASN A 93 0.80 24.65 11.60
C ASN A 93 1.63 23.35 11.68
N GLY A 94 1.46 22.43 10.73
CA GLY A 94 2.16 21.16 10.68
C GLY A 94 1.56 20.06 11.56
N VAL A 95 0.47 20.35 12.30
CA VAL A 95 -0.20 19.35 13.13
C VAL A 95 -0.93 18.35 12.25
N GLU A 96 -0.68 17.06 12.51
CA GLU A 96 -1.35 15.95 11.84
C GLU A 96 -2.52 15.45 12.70
N LEU A 97 -3.68 15.28 12.07
CA LEU A 97 -4.90 14.78 12.72
C LEU A 97 -5.54 13.70 11.86
N ASP A 98 -6.18 12.72 12.50
CA ASP A 98 -7.06 11.80 11.79
C ASP A 98 -8.22 12.58 11.15
N MET A 99 -8.55 12.30 9.89
CA MET A 99 -9.70 12.90 9.24
C MET A 99 -11.01 12.30 9.74
N ARG A 100 -10.99 11.06 10.21
CA ARG A 100 -12.18 10.39 10.73
C ARG A 100 -12.83 11.24 11.81
N ASP A 101 -14.12 11.50 11.65
CA ASP A 101 -14.96 12.31 12.55
C ASP A 101 -14.51 13.77 12.76
N ARG A 102 -13.54 14.28 11.98
CA ARG A 102 -13.00 15.65 12.10
C ARG A 102 -13.09 16.48 10.83
N CYS A 103 -13.77 15.97 9.80
CA CYS A 103 -13.97 16.67 8.53
C CYS A 103 -15.46 16.81 8.16
N SER A 104 -15.76 17.87 7.40
CA SER A 104 -17.10 18.15 6.87
C SER A 104 -17.51 17.13 5.80
N ALA A 105 -18.81 17.10 5.46
CA ALA A 105 -19.30 16.22 4.39
C ALA A 105 -18.63 16.52 3.04
N GLY A 106 -18.42 17.80 2.70
CA GLY A 106 -17.72 18.21 1.48
C GLY A 106 -16.24 17.80 1.48
N GLN A 107 -15.53 17.98 2.60
CA GLN A 107 -14.14 17.53 2.75
C GLN A 107 -14.02 16.00 2.61
N LYS A 108 -14.96 15.23 3.18
CA LYS A 108 -15.02 13.77 3.03
C LYS A 108 -15.23 13.37 1.56
N MET A 109 -16.18 14.00 0.89
CA MET A 109 -16.46 13.73 -0.53
C MET A 109 -15.23 14.03 -1.40
N LEU A 110 -14.61 15.19 -1.21
CA LEU A 110 -13.41 15.58 -1.94
C LEU A 110 -12.26 14.60 -1.70
N ALA A 111 -11.96 14.29 -0.44
CA ALA A 111 -10.91 13.33 -0.08
C ALA A 111 -11.15 11.96 -0.74
N CYS A 112 -12.39 11.44 -0.69
CA CYS A 112 -12.74 10.18 -1.33
C CYS A 112 -12.49 10.18 -2.84
N ILE A 113 -12.86 11.25 -3.55
CA ILE A 113 -12.64 11.36 -5.01
C ILE A 113 -11.14 11.41 -5.31
N LEU A 114 -10.39 12.26 -4.62
CA LEU A 114 -8.96 12.42 -4.86
C LEU A 114 -8.16 11.16 -4.52
N ILE A 115 -8.55 10.42 -3.47
CA ILE A 115 -7.96 9.12 -3.13
C ILE A 115 -8.20 8.12 -4.26
N ARG A 116 -9.43 8.05 -4.81
CA ARG A 116 -9.75 7.15 -5.93
C ARG A 116 -8.94 7.48 -7.18
N ILE A 117 -8.79 8.76 -7.51
CA ILE A 117 -7.95 9.22 -8.62
C ILE A 117 -6.49 8.82 -8.39
N SER A 118 -5.95 9.07 -7.19
CA SER A 118 -4.57 8.72 -6.85
C SER A 118 -4.31 7.21 -6.94
N LEU A 119 -5.27 6.40 -6.51
CA LEU A 119 -5.21 4.93 -6.64
C LEU A 119 -5.25 4.51 -8.12
N ALA A 120 -6.16 5.08 -8.91
CA ALA A 120 -6.27 4.77 -10.33
C ALA A 120 -5.01 5.16 -11.11
N ASP A 121 -4.34 6.26 -10.73
CA ASP A 121 -3.10 6.69 -11.35
C ASP A 121 -1.93 5.75 -11.00
N VAL A 122 -1.82 5.34 -9.73
CA VAL A 122 -0.72 4.48 -9.26
C VAL A 122 -0.85 3.02 -9.70
N PHE A 123 -2.08 2.51 -9.82
CA PHE A 123 -2.37 1.11 -10.12
C PHE A 123 -2.97 0.86 -11.51
N GLY A 124 -3.53 1.87 -12.17
CA GLY A 124 -4.23 1.72 -13.46
C GLY A 124 -3.33 1.55 -14.68
N GLY A 125 -2.02 1.82 -14.56
CA GLY A 125 -1.07 1.65 -15.65
C GLY A 125 -1.49 2.42 -16.92
N MET A 126 -1.56 1.74 -18.07
CA MET A 126 -1.97 2.35 -19.34
C MET A 126 -3.48 2.56 -19.49
N CYS A 127 -4.31 2.12 -18.54
CA CYS A 127 -5.76 2.21 -18.64
C CYS A 127 -6.36 2.71 -17.31
N SER A 128 -6.26 4.00 -17.05
CA SER A 128 -6.91 4.68 -15.92
C SER A 128 -8.26 5.26 -16.34
N ILE A 129 -9.30 4.42 -16.35
CA ILE A 129 -10.69 4.88 -16.53
C ILE A 129 -11.31 5.09 -15.15
N ILE A 130 -11.92 6.26 -14.93
CA ILE A 130 -12.69 6.56 -13.72
C ILE A 130 -14.08 7.05 -14.10
N ALA A 131 -15.10 6.49 -13.46
CA ALA A 131 -16.47 6.97 -13.55
C ALA A 131 -16.82 7.70 -12.26
N LEU A 132 -17.33 8.93 -12.40
CA LEU A 132 -17.73 9.78 -11.28
C LEU A 132 -19.22 10.10 -11.45
N ASP A 133 -20.05 9.41 -10.69
CA ASP A 133 -21.49 9.68 -10.64
C ASP A 133 -21.78 10.70 -9.53
N GLU A 134 -22.43 11.80 -9.91
CA GLU A 134 -22.71 12.96 -9.05
C GLU A 134 -21.54 13.40 -8.13
N PRO A 135 -20.36 13.77 -8.68
CA PRO A 135 -19.17 14.04 -7.87
C PRO A 135 -19.26 15.29 -6.97
N THR A 136 -20.31 16.10 -7.11
CA THR A 136 -20.44 17.41 -6.48
C THR A 136 -21.56 17.50 -5.45
N THR A 137 -22.25 16.40 -5.09
CA THR A 137 -23.46 16.43 -4.25
C THR A 137 -23.29 17.12 -2.89
N ASN A 138 -22.08 17.14 -2.32
CA ASN A 138 -21.76 17.81 -1.06
C ASN A 138 -20.70 18.93 -1.21
N LEU A 139 -20.41 19.38 -2.42
CA LEU A 139 -19.42 20.42 -2.68
C LEU A 139 -20.11 21.76 -2.93
N ASP A 140 -19.61 22.81 -2.29
CA ASP A 140 -20.10 24.16 -2.52
C ASP A 140 -19.72 24.64 -3.93
N SER A 141 -20.67 25.32 -4.58
CA SER A 141 -20.41 26.04 -5.82
C SER A 141 -19.43 27.19 -5.57
N MET A 142 -18.39 27.32 -6.40
CA MET A 142 -17.48 28.46 -6.36
C MET A 142 -18.27 29.77 -6.50
N LYS A 143 -18.09 30.71 -5.55
CA LYS A 143 -18.56 32.10 -5.68
C LYS A 143 -17.51 32.95 -6.35
#